data_AF-A0A2D8UNX7-F1
#
_entry.id   AF-A0A2D8UNX7-F1
#
_cell.length_a   1.000
_cell.length_b   1.000
_cell.length_c   1.000
_cell.angle_alpha   90.00
_cell.angle_beta   90.00
_cell.angle_gamma   90.00
#
_symmetry.space_group_name_H-M   'P 1'
#
loop_
_entity.id
_entity.type
_entity.pdbx_description
1 polymer ?
#
loop_
_entity_poly.entity_id
_entity_poly.type
_entity_poly.pdbx_seq_one_letter_code
_entity_poly.pdbx_strand_id
1 'polypeptide(L)'
;MKEFYILNKNKIPKAFKFLSITGLVFVSLILLISLFNNKLPNKILIVQIYITAGILFPIFGLVVAYLDWESRNLLKRKKFNNTPLNQLEKIGFTDSYLNEKNKWFFTEKIKKGIIKNYIIEINIKRENSKFIEFSHNIDMHLNNHSTIIRSLDHLESKNILFENGRIVKKIRIKKLNSISEIEQQLIDFTKELKNNELIAN
;
A
#
# COMPACT_ATOMS: atom_id res chain seq x y z
N MET A 1 7.67 -5.11 -15.62
CA MET A 1 8.58 -3.93 -15.69
C MET A 1 7.96 -2.70 -16.35
N LYS A 2 7.43 -2.77 -17.59
CA LYS A 2 6.84 -1.62 -18.30
C LYS A 2 5.77 -0.88 -17.47
N GLU A 3 4.85 -1.61 -16.88
CA GLU A 3 3.77 -1.05 -16.05
C GLU A 3 4.29 -0.37 -14.77
N PHE A 4 5.26 -0.99 -14.08
CA PHE A 4 5.92 -0.37 -12.92
C PHE A 4 6.54 0.98 -13.29
N TYR A 5 7.28 1.03 -14.41
CA TYR A 5 7.89 2.26 -14.88
C TYR A 5 6.84 3.33 -15.23
N ILE A 6 5.79 2.96 -15.97
CA ILE A 6 4.73 3.90 -16.38
C ILE A 6 4.03 4.49 -15.15
N LEU A 7 3.61 3.65 -14.20
CA LEU A 7 2.87 4.08 -13.01
C LEU A 7 3.73 4.87 -12.01
N ASN A 8 5.06 4.75 -12.10
CA ASN A 8 6.00 5.31 -11.13
C ASN A 8 7.09 6.19 -11.74
N LYS A 9 6.92 6.65 -12.99
CA LYS A 9 7.91 7.44 -13.74
C LYS A 9 8.45 8.63 -12.95
N ASN A 10 7.57 9.30 -12.20
CA ASN A 10 7.92 10.49 -11.41
C ASN A 10 8.47 10.16 -10.00
N LYS A 11 8.38 8.91 -9.58
CA LYS A 11 8.81 8.43 -8.24
C LYS A 11 10.17 7.74 -8.30
N ILE A 12 10.47 7.03 -9.38
CA ILE A 12 11.73 6.30 -9.58
C ILE A 12 12.95 7.22 -9.45
N PRO A 13 13.04 8.39 -10.13
CA PRO A 13 14.19 9.29 -9.97
C PRO A 13 14.33 9.85 -8.55
N LYS A 14 13.21 10.07 -7.86
CA LYS A 14 13.20 10.56 -6.48
C LYS A 14 13.72 9.50 -5.52
N ALA A 15 13.25 8.26 -5.67
CA ALA A 15 13.74 7.12 -4.91
C ALA A 15 15.23 6.87 -5.16
N PHE A 16 15.67 6.94 -6.42
CA PHE A 16 17.08 6.86 -6.77
C PHE A 16 17.91 7.92 -6.05
N LYS A 17 17.51 9.20 -6.17
CA LYS A 17 18.21 10.32 -5.54
C LYS A 17 18.26 10.18 -4.03
N PHE A 18 17.14 9.80 -3.41
CA PHE A 18 17.06 9.59 -1.97
C PHE A 18 18.03 8.49 -1.52
N LEU A 19 17.96 7.30 -2.14
CA LEU A 19 18.87 6.19 -1.83
C LEU A 19 20.35 6.56 -2.05
N SER A 20 20.64 7.34 -3.10
CA SER A 20 22.00 7.80 -3.41
C SER A 20 22.52 8.70 -2.30
N ILE A 21 21.74 9.70 -1.88
CA ILE A 21 22.12 10.62 -0.81
C ILE A 21 22.29 9.87 0.49
N THR A 22 21.36 8.98 0.86
CA THR A 22 21.44 8.19 2.08
C THR A 22 22.70 7.32 2.09
N GLY A 23 23.00 6.63 0.98
CA GLY A 23 24.21 5.82 0.85
C GLY A 23 25.50 6.65 0.96
N LEU A 24 25.56 7.79 0.27
CA LEU A 24 26.72 8.68 0.30
C LEU A 24 26.96 9.29 1.68
N VAL A 25 25.90 9.72 2.38
CA VAL A 25 25.99 10.25 3.75
C VAL A 25 26.51 9.17 4.69
N PHE A 26 25.96 7.95 4.61
CA PHE A 26 26.39 6.83 5.45
C PHE A 26 27.87 6.47 5.23
N VAL A 27 28.30 6.37 3.97
CA VAL A 27 29.71 6.13 3.63
C VAL A 27 30.62 7.25 4.13
N SER A 28 30.19 8.52 3.98
CA SER A 28 30.99 9.67 4.42
C SER A 28 31.24 9.63 5.92
N LEU A 29 30.22 9.25 6.71
CA LEU A 29 30.35 9.07 8.15
C LEU A 29 31.34 7.94 8.50
N ILE A 30 31.29 6.80 7.80
CA ILE A 30 32.23 5.69 8.01
C ILE A 30 33.66 6.12 7.69
N LEU A 31 33.87 6.81 6.57
CA LEU A 31 35.20 7.29 6.18
C LEU A 31 35.73 8.35 7.15
N LEU A 32 34.86 9.20 7.68
CA LEU A 32 35.23 10.17 8.73
C LEU A 32 35.70 9.46 10.01
N ILE A 33 34.99 8.43 10.46
CA ILE A 33 35.39 7.61 11.61
C ILE A 33 36.73 6.89 11.34
N SER A 34 36.91 6.38 10.13
CA SER A 34 38.16 5.74 9.70
C SER A 34 39.34 6.71 9.69
N LEU A 35 39.12 7.97 9.29
CA LEU A 35 40.11 9.04 9.34
C LEU A 35 40.57 9.32 10.78
N PHE A 36 39.65 9.48 11.72
CA PHE A 36 39.98 9.70 13.14
C PHE A 36 40.75 8.54 13.79
N ASN A 37 40.62 7.33 13.23
CA ASN A 37 41.35 6.14 13.68
C ASN A 37 42.65 5.90 12.90
N ASN A 38 43.08 6.81 12.02
CA ASN A 38 44.24 6.65 11.14
C ASN A 38 44.20 5.35 10.28
N LYS A 39 43.00 4.87 9.93
CA LYS A 39 42.77 3.64 9.14
C LYS A 39 42.21 3.95 7.76
N LEU A 40 42.59 5.09 7.18
CA LEU A 40 42.02 5.53 5.91
C LEU A 40 42.38 4.56 4.78
N PRO A 41 41.42 4.12 3.95
CA PRO A 41 41.74 3.28 2.80
C PRO A 41 42.53 4.02 1.72
N ASN A 42 43.08 3.28 0.77
CA ASN A 42 43.72 3.89 -0.40
C ASN A 42 42.70 4.67 -1.26
N LYS A 43 43.19 5.62 -2.06
CA LYS A 43 42.35 6.52 -2.87
C LYS A 43 41.42 5.77 -3.84
N ILE A 44 41.91 4.66 -4.41
CA ILE A 44 41.14 3.84 -5.36
C ILE A 44 39.92 3.22 -4.66
N LEU A 45 40.12 2.66 -3.46
CA LEU A 45 39.04 2.06 -2.68
C LEU A 45 38.02 3.12 -2.26
N ILE A 46 38.46 4.32 -1.88
CA ILE A 46 37.55 5.44 -1.56
C ILE A 46 36.62 5.76 -2.74
N VAL A 47 37.18 5.88 -3.95
CA VAL A 47 36.38 6.13 -5.17
C VAL A 47 35.40 4.99 -5.44
N GLN A 48 35.83 3.73 -5.30
CA GLN A 48 34.96 2.57 -5.47
C GLN A 48 33.80 2.57 -4.46
N ILE A 49 34.07 2.92 -3.20
CA ILE A 49 33.04 3.00 -2.16
C ILE A 49 32.01 4.07 -2.52
N TYR A 50 32.43 5.26 -2.96
CA TYR A 50 31.51 6.32 -3.38
C TYR A 50 30.67 5.94 -4.61
N ILE A 51 31.26 5.30 -5.62
CA ILE A 51 30.52 4.80 -6.79
C ILE A 51 29.50 3.75 -6.35
N THR A 52 29.90 2.83 -5.49
CA THR A 52 29.02 1.77 -5.00
C THR A 52 27.85 2.35 -4.22
N ALA A 53 28.09 3.30 -3.31
CA ALA A 53 27.06 3.91 -2.50
C ALA A 53 26.15 4.89 -3.26
N GLY A 54 26.72 5.64 -4.20
CA GLY A 54 25.99 6.66 -4.97
C GLY A 54 25.27 6.14 -6.20
N ILE A 55 25.65 4.97 -6.73
CA ILE A 55 25.09 4.44 -7.99
C ILE A 55 24.62 3.00 -7.83
N LEU A 56 25.52 2.06 -7.48
CA LEU A 56 25.18 0.64 -7.47
C LEU A 56 24.11 0.30 -6.42
N PHE A 57 24.25 0.85 -5.21
CA PHE A 57 23.30 0.65 -4.12
C PHE A 57 21.88 1.18 -4.45
N PRO A 58 21.72 2.41 -4.97
CA PRO A 58 20.43 2.89 -5.46
C PRO A 58 19.80 2.03 -6.56
N ILE A 59 20.60 1.57 -7.53
CA ILE A 59 20.13 0.66 -8.59
C ILE A 59 19.61 -0.63 -7.96
N PHE A 60 20.39 -1.24 -7.07
CA PHE A 60 20.01 -2.46 -6.37
C PHE A 60 18.72 -2.27 -5.57
N GLY A 61 18.60 -1.18 -4.80
CA GLY A 61 17.40 -0.86 -4.03
C GLY A 61 16.15 -0.71 -4.91
N LEU A 62 16.28 -0.08 -6.09
CA LEU A 62 15.18 -0.01 -7.06
C LEU A 62 14.81 -1.37 -7.64
N VAL A 63 15.78 -2.24 -7.92
CA VAL A 63 15.52 -3.61 -8.38
C VAL A 63 14.76 -4.40 -7.32
N VAL A 64 15.19 -4.36 -6.05
CA VAL A 64 14.48 -5.01 -4.94
C VAL A 64 13.06 -4.46 -4.81
N ALA A 65 12.88 -3.15 -4.87
CA ALA A 65 11.56 -2.54 -4.79
C ALA A 65 10.64 -2.93 -5.96
N TYR A 66 11.19 -3.05 -7.18
CA TYR A 66 10.46 -3.55 -8.33
C TYR A 66 10.03 -5.01 -8.14
N LEU A 67 10.92 -5.89 -7.69
CA LEU A 67 10.61 -7.31 -7.46
C LEU A 67 9.53 -7.47 -6.38
N ASP A 68 9.62 -6.68 -5.32
CA ASP A 68 8.63 -6.63 -4.24
C ASP A 68 7.25 -6.17 -4.75
N TRP A 69 7.22 -5.10 -5.56
CA TRP A 69 6.01 -4.61 -6.23
C TRP A 69 5.40 -5.65 -7.19
N GLU A 70 6.22 -6.28 -8.02
CA GLU A 70 5.78 -7.30 -8.98
C GLU A 70 5.20 -8.51 -8.25
N SER A 71 5.86 -8.97 -7.17
CA SER A 71 5.36 -10.05 -6.32
C SER A 71 3.95 -9.76 -5.78
N ARG A 72 3.72 -8.54 -5.27
CA ARG A 72 2.39 -8.10 -4.80
C ARG A 72 1.36 -8.09 -5.92
N ASN A 73 1.73 -7.58 -7.09
CA ASN A 73 0.81 -7.52 -8.23
C ASN A 73 0.46 -8.88 -8.80
N LEU A 74 1.42 -9.80 -8.90
CA LEU A 74 1.17 -11.19 -9.30
C LEU A 74 0.20 -11.87 -8.35
N LEU A 75 0.36 -11.65 -7.04
CA LEU A 75 -0.59 -12.15 -6.04
C LEU A 75 -1.99 -11.58 -6.27
N LYS A 76 -2.12 -10.26 -6.42
CA LYS A 76 -3.41 -9.60 -6.68
C LYS A 76 -4.08 -10.13 -7.94
N ARG A 77 -3.35 -10.22 -9.06
CA ARG A 77 -3.84 -10.79 -10.32
C ARG A 77 -4.35 -12.21 -10.15
N LYS A 78 -3.55 -13.06 -9.50
CA LYS A 78 -3.94 -14.45 -9.22
C LYS A 78 -5.23 -14.53 -8.40
N LYS A 79 -5.41 -13.67 -7.41
CA LYS A 79 -6.61 -13.66 -6.57
C LYS A 79 -7.83 -13.08 -7.28
N PHE A 80 -7.68 -11.95 -7.96
CA PHE A 80 -8.79 -11.31 -8.69
C PHE A 80 -9.23 -12.11 -9.93
N ASN A 81 -8.39 -12.98 -10.48
CA ASN A 81 -8.80 -13.87 -11.57
C ASN A 81 -9.59 -15.11 -11.10
N ASN A 82 -9.67 -15.36 -9.79
CA ASN A 82 -10.41 -16.50 -9.25
C ASN A 82 -11.84 -16.11 -8.88
N THR A 83 -12.77 -17.05 -9.05
CA THR A 83 -14.15 -16.92 -8.55
C THR A 83 -14.16 -16.84 -7.01
N PRO A 84 -15.02 -15.99 -6.40
CA PRO A 84 -15.96 -15.06 -7.03
C PRO A 84 -15.38 -13.67 -7.38
N LEU A 85 -14.09 -13.41 -7.12
CA LEU A 85 -13.46 -12.08 -7.28
C LEU A 85 -13.32 -11.62 -8.74
N ASN A 86 -13.26 -12.53 -9.70
CA ASN A 86 -13.26 -12.20 -11.13
C ASN A 86 -14.59 -11.60 -11.61
N GLN A 87 -15.64 -11.63 -10.79
CA GLN A 87 -16.95 -11.08 -11.10
C GLN A 87 -17.23 -9.74 -10.41
N LEU A 88 -16.23 -9.13 -9.77
CA LEU A 88 -16.38 -7.84 -9.08
C LEU A 88 -16.92 -6.72 -9.99
N GLU A 89 -16.65 -6.79 -11.30
CA GLU A 89 -17.19 -5.85 -12.29
C GLU A 89 -18.73 -5.90 -12.38
N LYS A 90 -19.35 -7.06 -12.10
CA LYS A 90 -20.82 -7.21 -12.10
C LYS A 90 -21.51 -6.38 -11.01
N ILE A 91 -20.79 -6.06 -9.93
CA ILE A 91 -21.27 -5.24 -8.82
C ILE A 91 -20.61 -3.84 -8.84
N GLY A 92 -20.12 -3.41 -10.00
CA GLY A 92 -19.67 -2.03 -10.24
C GLY A 92 -18.23 -1.72 -9.82
N PHE A 93 -17.38 -2.71 -9.53
CA PHE A 93 -15.96 -2.46 -9.27
C PHE A 93 -15.16 -2.36 -10.55
N THR A 94 -14.29 -1.36 -10.61
CA THR A 94 -13.35 -1.11 -11.71
C THR A 94 -11.93 -1.06 -11.21
N ASP A 95 -10.97 -1.05 -12.12
CA ASP A 95 -9.57 -0.87 -11.77
C ASP A 95 -9.30 0.55 -11.25
N SER A 96 -8.50 0.65 -10.20
CA SER A 96 -8.09 1.91 -9.59
C SER A 96 -6.64 1.80 -9.09
N TYR A 97 -6.07 2.92 -8.64
CA TYR A 97 -4.69 3.00 -8.22
C TYR A 97 -4.55 3.51 -6.79
N LEU A 98 -3.88 2.73 -5.95
CA LEU A 98 -3.44 3.13 -4.62
C LEU A 98 -2.12 3.90 -4.73
N ASN A 99 -1.91 4.86 -3.83
CA ASN A 99 -0.68 5.64 -3.71
C ASN A 99 -0.31 6.51 -4.93
N GLU A 100 -1.17 6.68 -5.92
CA GLU A 100 -0.87 7.45 -7.13
C GLU A 100 -0.29 8.84 -6.81
N LYS A 101 -0.93 9.56 -5.88
CA LYS A 101 -0.52 10.90 -5.41
C LYS A 101 0.59 10.88 -4.35
N ASN A 102 0.91 9.71 -3.79
CA ASN A 102 1.89 9.60 -2.71
C ASN A 102 3.32 9.59 -3.28
N LYS A 103 4.19 10.48 -2.76
CA LYS A 103 5.58 10.63 -3.23
C LYS A 103 6.51 9.51 -2.74
N TRP A 104 6.15 8.84 -1.64
CA TRP A 104 7.03 7.90 -0.93
C TRP A 104 6.72 6.44 -1.24
N PHE A 105 5.50 6.14 -1.69
CA PHE A 105 5.07 4.78 -1.99
C PHE A 105 4.83 4.59 -3.48
N PHE A 106 5.24 3.44 -4.01
CA PHE A 106 4.94 3.08 -5.38
C PHE A 106 3.44 2.86 -5.57
N THR A 107 2.96 3.28 -6.73
CA THR A 107 1.57 3.17 -7.16
C THR A 107 1.22 1.70 -7.36
N GLU A 108 0.10 1.25 -6.82
CA GLU A 108 -0.35 -0.14 -6.95
C GLU A 108 -1.75 -0.21 -7.52
N LYS A 109 -2.02 -1.24 -8.33
CA LYS A 109 -3.36 -1.51 -8.82
C LYS A 109 -4.23 -2.11 -7.70
N ILE A 110 -5.45 -1.60 -7.58
CA ILE A 110 -6.51 -2.06 -6.68
C ILE A 110 -7.84 -2.09 -7.45
N LYS A 111 -8.91 -2.58 -6.82
CA LYS A 111 -10.28 -2.47 -7.35
C LYS A 111 -11.06 -1.43 -6.55
N LYS A 112 -11.92 -0.65 -7.20
CA LYS A 112 -12.73 0.39 -6.57
C LYS A 112 -14.13 0.38 -7.15
N GLY A 113 -15.15 0.47 -6.31
CA GLY A 113 -16.55 0.42 -6.70
C GLY A 113 -17.41 1.33 -5.83
N ILE A 114 -18.65 1.54 -6.26
CA ILE A 114 -19.65 2.31 -5.51
C ILE A 114 -20.72 1.34 -5.01
N ILE A 115 -20.88 1.26 -3.68
CA ILE A 115 -21.93 0.45 -3.04
C ILE A 115 -22.74 1.38 -2.17
N LYS A 116 -24.06 1.47 -2.42
CA LYS A 116 -24.99 2.36 -1.67
C LYS A 116 -24.48 3.80 -1.56
N ASN A 117 -23.98 4.35 -2.67
CA ASN A 117 -23.36 5.70 -2.79
C ASN A 117 -22.00 5.87 -2.09
N TYR A 118 -21.45 4.81 -1.49
CA TYR A 118 -20.14 4.86 -0.86
C TYR A 118 -19.06 4.27 -1.75
N ILE A 119 -17.94 4.98 -1.81
CA ILE A 119 -16.75 4.52 -2.50
C ILE A 119 -16.06 3.47 -1.62
N ILE A 120 -15.99 2.23 -2.12
CA ILE A 120 -15.29 1.13 -1.48
C ILE A 120 -14.08 0.75 -2.33
N GLU A 121 -12.92 0.62 -1.67
CA GLU A 121 -11.70 0.12 -2.26
C GLU A 121 -11.41 -1.30 -1.77
N ILE A 122 -11.07 -2.18 -2.70
CA ILE A 122 -10.70 -3.57 -2.46
C ILE A 122 -9.20 -3.73 -2.68
N ASN A 123 -8.53 -4.26 -1.68
CA ASN A 123 -7.11 -4.59 -1.76
C ASN A 123 -6.81 -5.98 -1.17
N ILE A 124 -5.69 -6.56 -1.60
CA ILE A 124 -5.13 -7.80 -1.06
C ILE A 124 -3.66 -7.53 -0.78
N LYS A 125 -3.28 -7.55 0.51
CA LYS A 125 -1.89 -7.39 0.96
C LYS A 125 -1.16 -8.73 0.92
N ARG A 126 0.15 -8.72 0.69
CA ARG A 126 0.95 -9.96 0.62
C ARG A 126 1.01 -10.67 1.97
N GLU A 127 1.23 -9.89 3.02
CA GLU A 127 1.32 -10.32 4.42
C GLU A 127 0.02 -11.02 4.85
N ASN A 128 -1.12 -10.56 4.33
CA ASN A 128 -2.45 -11.09 4.61
C ASN A 128 -3.14 -11.68 3.37
N SER A 129 -2.39 -12.43 2.55
CA SER A 129 -2.86 -12.97 1.26
C SER A 129 -4.10 -13.90 1.30
N LYS A 130 -4.49 -14.34 2.50
CA LYS A 130 -5.71 -15.14 2.75
C LYS A 130 -6.96 -14.27 2.89
N PHE A 131 -6.79 -12.96 3.03
CA PHE A 131 -7.85 -12.00 3.28
C PHE A 131 -7.98 -11.01 2.13
N ILE A 132 -9.21 -10.56 1.91
CA ILE A 132 -9.55 -9.39 1.12
C ILE A 132 -9.88 -8.26 2.09
N GLU A 133 -9.36 -7.07 1.79
CA GLU A 133 -9.60 -5.87 2.58
C GLU A 133 -10.58 -4.97 1.82
N PHE A 134 -11.73 -4.71 2.41
CA PHE A 134 -12.68 -3.70 1.95
C PHE A 134 -12.47 -2.45 2.76
N SER A 135 -12.26 -1.33 2.11
CA SER A 135 -11.87 -0.10 2.79
C SER A 135 -12.63 1.12 2.31
N HIS A 136 -12.92 2.02 3.24
CA HIS A 136 -13.53 3.32 3.00
C HIS A 136 -12.69 4.41 3.69
N ASN A 137 -12.51 5.55 3.04
CA ASN A 137 -11.84 6.70 3.65
C ASN A 137 -12.85 7.45 4.49
N ILE A 138 -12.53 7.68 5.77
CA ILE A 138 -13.33 8.58 6.61
C ILE A 138 -12.86 10.00 6.35
N ASP A 139 -13.80 10.92 6.19
CA ASP A 139 -13.48 12.34 6.38
C ASP A 139 -13.42 12.66 7.87
N MET A 140 -12.19 12.73 8.40
CA MET A 140 -11.95 13.04 9.81
C MET A 140 -12.37 14.47 10.18
N HIS A 141 -12.61 15.37 9.22
CA HIS A 141 -13.07 16.72 9.49
C HIS A 141 -14.58 16.80 9.76
N LEU A 142 -15.35 15.81 9.29
CA LEU A 142 -16.80 15.79 9.44
C LEU A 142 -17.27 15.11 10.74
N ASN A 143 -16.40 14.35 11.40
CA ASN A 143 -16.76 13.51 12.54
C ASN A 143 -16.06 13.97 13.83
N ASN A 144 -16.81 14.06 14.93
CA ASN A 144 -16.24 14.39 16.24
C ASN A 144 -15.33 13.24 16.74
N HIS A 145 -14.13 13.56 17.20
CA HIS A 145 -13.10 12.59 17.57
C HIS A 145 -13.57 11.59 18.64
N SER A 146 -14.40 12.03 19.59
CA SER A 146 -14.97 11.16 20.64
C SER A 146 -16.01 10.17 20.09
N THR A 147 -16.79 10.57 19.09
CA THR A 147 -17.76 9.70 18.40
C THR A 147 -17.03 8.64 17.60
N ILE A 148 -15.96 9.01 16.88
CA ILE A 148 -15.13 8.05 16.12
C ILE A 148 -14.58 6.97 17.06
N ILE A 149 -13.97 7.34 18.19
CA ILE A 149 -13.37 6.36 19.11
C ILE A 149 -14.41 5.35 19.61
N ARG A 150 -15.58 5.82 20.08
CA ARG A 150 -16.66 4.92 20.55
C ARG A 150 -17.17 3.98 19.46
N SER A 151 -17.32 4.52 18.25
CA SER A 151 -17.72 3.74 17.08
C SER A 151 -16.68 2.68 16.70
N LEU A 152 -15.37 2.97 16.88
CA LEU A 152 -14.30 2.02 16.59
C LEU A 152 -14.30 0.82 17.55
N ASP A 153 -14.48 1.04 18.85
CA ASP A 153 -14.54 -0.04 19.84
C ASP A 153 -15.65 -1.05 19.51
N HIS A 154 -16.83 -0.55 19.10
CA HIS A 154 -17.94 -1.40 18.67
C HIS A 154 -17.63 -2.14 17.36
N LEU A 155 -16.92 -1.52 16.43
CA LEU A 155 -16.60 -2.09 15.12
C LEU A 155 -15.49 -3.15 15.16
N GLU A 156 -14.55 -3.07 16.10
CA GLU A 156 -13.52 -4.10 16.28
C GLU A 156 -14.13 -5.48 16.53
N SER A 157 -15.21 -5.53 17.32
CA SER A 157 -15.98 -6.77 17.57
C SER A 157 -16.52 -7.43 16.30
N LYS A 158 -16.66 -6.66 15.21
CA LYS A 158 -17.14 -7.08 13.89
C LYS A 158 -16.01 -7.25 12.85
N ASN A 159 -14.75 -7.29 13.29
CA ASN A 159 -13.54 -7.31 12.43
C ASN A 159 -13.45 -6.10 11.48
N ILE A 160 -13.94 -4.95 11.92
CA ILE A 160 -13.83 -3.68 11.22
C ILE A 160 -12.83 -2.82 12.00
N LEU A 161 -11.70 -2.49 11.38
CA LEU A 161 -10.57 -1.82 12.02
C LEU A 161 -10.34 -0.45 11.41
N PHE A 162 -9.76 0.47 12.19
CA PHE A 162 -9.26 1.74 11.66
C PHE A 162 -7.76 1.64 11.38
N GLU A 163 -7.38 1.78 10.11
CA GLU A 163 -5.99 1.72 9.67
C GLU A 163 -5.69 2.92 8.75
N ASN A 164 -4.73 3.76 9.13
CA ASN A 164 -4.18 4.84 8.29
C ASN A 164 -5.25 5.79 7.71
N GLY A 165 -6.21 6.24 8.52
CA GLY A 165 -7.28 7.15 8.06
C GLY A 165 -8.44 6.45 7.34
N ARG A 166 -8.47 5.11 7.38
CA ARG A 166 -9.44 4.29 6.63
C ARG A 166 -10.10 3.28 7.56
N ILE A 167 -11.37 3.01 7.32
CA ILE A 167 -12.04 1.86 7.93
C ILE A 167 -11.86 0.67 7.03
N VAL A 168 -11.39 -0.44 7.59
CA VAL A 168 -11.03 -1.65 6.87
C VAL A 168 -11.76 -2.84 7.46
N LYS A 169 -12.57 -3.50 6.63
CA LYS A 169 -13.16 -4.81 6.93
C LYS A 169 -12.34 -5.90 6.24
N LYS A 170 -11.87 -6.88 7.02
CA LYS A 170 -11.08 -8.01 6.50
C LYS A 170 -11.90 -9.28 6.42
N ILE A 171 -11.98 -9.90 5.25
CA ILE A 171 -12.75 -11.12 5.04
C ILE A 171 -11.85 -12.21 4.46
N ARG A 172 -11.94 -13.44 4.98
CA ARG A 172 -11.18 -14.58 4.41
C ARG A 172 -11.71 -14.90 3.03
N ILE A 173 -10.83 -14.94 2.03
CA ILE A 173 -11.20 -15.22 0.63
C ILE A 173 -11.88 -16.59 0.50
N LYS A 174 -11.43 -17.60 1.27
CA LYS A 174 -12.03 -18.94 1.29
C LYS A 174 -13.49 -18.98 1.77
N LYS A 175 -13.97 -17.94 2.46
CA LYS A 175 -15.35 -17.85 2.93
C LYS A 175 -16.29 -17.24 1.88
N LEU A 176 -15.75 -16.68 0.79
CA LEU A 176 -16.54 -16.04 -0.26
C LEU A 176 -16.88 -17.06 -1.33
N ASN A 177 -18.15 -17.43 -1.42
CA ASN A 177 -18.59 -18.47 -2.35
C ASN A 177 -19.22 -17.89 -3.62
N SER A 178 -19.81 -16.69 -3.54
CA SER A 178 -20.50 -16.05 -4.68
C SER A 178 -20.30 -14.54 -4.72
N ILE A 179 -20.60 -13.93 -5.87
CA ILE A 179 -20.56 -12.48 -6.04
C ILE A 179 -21.68 -11.80 -5.25
N SER A 180 -22.86 -12.42 -5.17
CA SER A 180 -23.99 -11.93 -4.37
C SER A 180 -23.68 -11.93 -2.88
N GLU A 181 -22.90 -12.91 -2.39
CA GLU A 181 -22.42 -12.91 -1.00
C GLU A 181 -21.46 -11.74 -0.73
N ILE A 182 -20.57 -11.43 -1.67
CA ILE A 182 -19.69 -10.25 -1.57
C ILE A 182 -20.52 -8.97 -1.52
N GLU A 183 -21.49 -8.83 -2.43
CA GLU A 183 -22.37 -7.66 -2.49
C GLU A 183 -23.14 -7.47 -1.18
N GLN A 184 -23.71 -8.54 -0.63
CA GLN A 184 -24.42 -8.48 0.65
C GLN A 184 -23.49 -8.07 1.79
N GLN A 185 -22.28 -8.66 1.86
CA GLN A 185 -21.31 -8.30 2.90
C GLN A 185 -20.83 -6.84 2.80
N LEU A 186 -20.80 -6.28 1.60
CA LEU A 186 -20.50 -4.87 1.33
C LEU A 186 -21.67 -3.96 1.72
N ILE A 187 -22.90 -4.34 1.40
CA ILE A 187 -24.10 -3.62 1.83
C ILE A 187 -24.15 -3.59 3.35
N ASP A 188 -23.95 -4.72 4.01
CA ASP A 188 -23.95 -4.80 5.48
C ASP A 188 -22.81 -3.98 6.06
N PHE A 189 -21.63 -4.00 5.44
CA PHE A 189 -20.53 -3.12 5.84
C PHE A 189 -20.93 -1.64 5.76
N THR A 190 -21.53 -1.19 4.66
CA THR A 190 -21.97 0.22 4.54
C THR A 190 -23.05 0.60 5.55
N LYS A 191 -23.97 -0.32 5.88
CA LYS A 191 -24.98 -0.10 6.94
C LYS A 191 -24.33 0.06 8.32
N GLU A 192 -23.36 -0.78 8.64
CA GLU A 192 -22.62 -0.66 9.91
C GLU A 192 -21.90 0.69 10.00
N LEU A 193 -21.26 1.14 8.92
CA LEU A 193 -20.61 2.45 8.90
C LEU A 193 -21.61 3.60 9.07
N LYS A 194 -22.78 3.51 8.44
CA LYS A 194 -23.85 4.50 8.59
C LYS A 194 -24.42 4.53 10.01
N ASN A 195 -24.71 3.37 10.60
CA ASN A 195 -25.28 3.26 11.94
C ASN A 195 -24.35 3.80 13.04
N ASN A 196 -23.04 3.79 12.78
CA ASN A 196 -22.03 4.30 13.69
C ASN A 196 -21.59 5.75 13.36
N GLU A 197 -22.35 6.45 12.51
CA GLU A 197 -22.10 7.85 12.12
C GLU A 197 -20.71 8.10 11.50
N LEU A 198 -20.11 7.06 10.88
CA LEU A 198 -18.77 7.16 10.28
C LEU A 198 -18.80 7.61 8.82
N ILE A 199 -19.99 7.77 8.25
CA ILE A 199 -20.19 8.35 6.93
C ILE A 199 -21.40 9.27 6.96
N ALA A 200 -21.31 10.39 6.22
CA ALA A 200 -22.39 11.37 6.08
C ALA A 200 -23.61 10.79 5.35
N ASN A 201 -24.80 11.34 5.67
CA ASN A 201 -26.09 10.99 5.05
C ASN A 201 -26.18 11.37 3.57
#